data_AF-A0A8T4T1Y7-F1
#
_entry.id   AF-A0A8T4T1Y7-F1
#
_cell.length_a   1.000
_cell.length_b   1.000
_cell.length_c   1.000
_cell.angle_alpha   90.00
_cell.angle_beta   90.00
_cell.angle_gamma   90.00
#
_symmetry.space_group_name_H-M   'P 1'
#
loop_
_entity.id
_entity.type
_entity.pdbx_description
1 polymer ?
#
loop_
_entity_poly.entity_id
_entity_poly.type
_entity_poly.pdbx_seq_one_letter_code
_entity_poly.pdbx_strand_id
1 'polypeptide(L)'
;MRKTLYKEFLPTPQRKRKAFLDKVRQKVNYFKPKIEERCNIKLGQIQVKDNKDWLADVLYSRAQENAINNAWTQGRIPTELDYLASFTIASTVEVLATVPIWLYNTLAGADFRHHNNTIYVPFYFMNKFMDIDFKERSKHLDYGVVHELSHSLWDKISGNSVDPSRLWFEGFATYCTECFFTDLFPPGIENTSDGLPSVYIEGKRKIETLVERYGKEIVLEIPKIWKEF
;
A
#
# COMPACT_ATOMS: atom_id res chain seq x y z
N MET A 1 44.31 6.20 9.52
CA MET A 1 43.58 5.90 8.28
C MET A 1 42.09 5.79 8.57
N ARG A 2 41.28 6.78 8.19
CA ARG A 2 39.81 6.67 8.22
C ARG A 2 39.37 5.77 7.07
N LYS A 3 38.95 4.53 7.36
CA LYS A 3 38.30 3.67 6.36
C LYS A 3 36.98 4.32 5.96
N THR A 4 36.77 4.37 4.65
CA THR A 4 35.73 5.09 3.93
C THR A 4 34.32 4.62 4.32
N LEU A 5 33.58 5.43 5.08
CA LEU A 5 32.17 5.20 5.48
C LEU A 5 31.18 5.16 4.31
N TYR A 6 31.59 5.54 3.09
CA TYR A 6 30.71 5.63 1.91
C TYR A 6 30.56 4.32 1.12
N LYS A 7 31.28 3.25 1.46
CA LYS A 7 31.12 1.93 0.81
C LYS A 7 29.89 1.15 1.30
N GLU A 8 29.12 1.70 2.24
CA GLU A 8 28.06 0.99 2.96
C GLU A 8 26.66 1.22 2.41
N PHE A 9 26.51 2.00 1.34
CA PHE A 9 25.21 2.36 0.76
C PHE A 9 25.24 2.23 -0.76
N LEU A 10 25.02 1.00 -1.24
CA LEU A 10 24.85 0.74 -2.67
C LEU A 10 23.38 0.41 -2.96
N PRO A 11 22.84 0.86 -4.11
CA PRO A 11 21.49 0.50 -4.51
C PRO A 11 21.36 -1.02 -4.62
N THR A 12 20.22 -1.56 -4.21
CA THR A 12 19.95 -2.99 -4.33
C THR A 12 20.12 -3.44 -5.80
N PRO A 13 20.88 -4.51 -6.09
CA PRO A 13 21.06 -5.00 -7.45
C PRO A 13 19.73 -5.32 -8.15
N GLN A 14 19.59 -4.92 -9.42
CA GLN A 14 18.34 -5.10 -10.19
C GLN A 14 17.85 -6.55 -10.20
N ARG A 15 18.75 -7.53 -10.32
CA ARG A 15 18.40 -8.96 -10.27
C ARG A 15 17.74 -9.36 -8.95
N LYS A 16 18.25 -8.85 -7.82
CA LYS A 16 17.68 -9.11 -6.48
C LYS A 16 16.33 -8.43 -6.30
N ARG A 17 16.17 -7.20 -6.79
CA ARG A 17 14.87 -6.48 -6.82
C ARG A 17 13.82 -7.26 -7.60
N LYS A 18 14.15 -7.66 -8.83
CA LYS A 18 13.25 -8.44 -9.69
C LYS A 18 12.84 -9.75 -9.04
N ALA A 19 13.80 -10.51 -8.51
CA ALA A 19 13.52 -11.76 -7.82
C ALA A 19 12.59 -11.58 -6.60
N PHE A 20 12.75 -10.50 -5.84
CA PHE A 20 11.86 -10.22 -4.69
C PHE A 20 10.47 -9.75 -5.13
N LEU A 21 10.37 -8.90 -6.16
CA LEU A 21 9.10 -8.52 -6.78
C LEU A 21 8.33 -9.75 -7.28
N ASP A 22 9.03 -10.72 -7.89
CA ASP A 22 8.42 -11.96 -8.37
C ASP A 22 7.88 -12.81 -7.21
N LYS A 23 8.57 -12.85 -6.05
CA LYS A 23 8.04 -13.48 -4.83
C LYS A 23 6.77 -12.79 -4.33
N VAL A 24 6.75 -11.45 -4.31
CA VAL A 24 5.56 -10.68 -3.91
C VAL A 24 4.39 -10.98 -4.85
N ARG A 25 4.63 -11.03 -6.17
CA ARG A 25 3.61 -11.42 -7.17
C ARG A 25 3.06 -12.82 -6.92
N GLN A 26 3.92 -13.79 -6.60
CA GLN A 26 3.49 -15.15 -6.27
C GLN A 26 2.58 -15.16 -5.04
N LYS A 27 2.89 -14.39 -4.00
CA LYS A 27 2.06 -14.27 -2.81
C LYS A 27 0.74 -13.55 -3.08
N VAL A 28 0.74 -12.49 -3.89
CA VAL A 28 -0.49 -11.84 -4.37
C VAL A 28 -1.38 -12.85 -5.09
N ASN A 29 -0.82 -13.63 -6.02
CA ASN A 29 -1.55 -14.66 -6.76
C ASN A 29 -2.09 -15.78 -5.86
N TYR A 30 -1.46 -16.02 -4.71
CA TYR A 30 -1.91 -17.01 -3.72
C TYR A 30 -3.04 -16.48 -2.83
N PHE A 31 -2.89 -15.28 -2.26
CA PHE A 31 -3.84 -14.74 -1.28
C PHE A 31 -5.05 -14.05 -1.90
N LYS A 32 -4.85 -13.31 -2.99
CA LYS A 32 -5.92 -12.55 -3.65
C LYS A 32 -7.17 -13.40 -3.94
N PRO A 33 -7.10 -14.55 -4.65
CA PRO A 33 -8.31 -15.32 -4.95
C PRO A 33 -9.04 -15.81 -3.69
N LYS A 34 -8.30 -16.14 -2.61
CA LYS A 34 -8.88 -16.58 -1.34
C LYS A 34 -9.60 -15.45 -0.60
N ILE A 35 -9.03 -14.25 -0.63
CA ILE A 35 -9.67 -13.05 -0.10
C ILE A 35 -10.93 -12.72 -0.92
N GLU A 36 -10.84 -12.74 -2.25
CA GLU A 36 -11.99 -12.50 -3.12
C GLU A 36 -13.13 -13.51 -2.88
N GLU A 37 -12.79 -14.78 -2.67
CA GLU A 37 -13.73 -15.84 -2.32
C GLU A 37 -14.36 -15.61 -0.94
N ARG A 38 -13.54 -15.37 0.11
CA ARG A 38 -13.99 -15.13 1.48
C ARG A 38 -14.94 -13.94 1.58
N CYS A 39 -14.67 -12.87 0.85
CA CYS A 39 -15.43 -11.63 0.91
C CYS A 39 -16.52 -11.52 -0.14
N ASN A 40 -16.54 -12.44 -1.13
CA ASN A 40 -17.37 -12.32 -2.34
C ASN A 40 -17.23 -10.94 -3.04
N ILE A 41 -16.01 -10.39 -3.05
CA ILE A 41 -15.69 -9.08 -3.64
C ILE A 41 -14.51 -9.25 -4.60
N LYS A 42 -14.64 -8.73 -5.82
CA LYS A 42 -13.55 -8.74 -6.80
C LYS A 42 -12.61 -7.56 -6.59
N LEU A 43 -11.36 -7.85 -6.24
CA LEU A 43 -10.31 -6.84 -6.06
C LEU A 43 -9.81 -6.30 -7.41
N GLY A 44 -10.02 -7.02 -8.50
CA GLY A 44 -9.58 -6.62 -9.84
C GLY A 44 -8.10 -6.96 -10.07
N GLN A 45 -7.43 -6.28 -10.99
CA GLN A 45 -6.01 -6.56 -11.25
C GLN A 45 -5.12 -5.86 -10.22
N ILE A 46 -4.37 -6.63 -9.43
CA ILE A 46 -3.37 -6.10 -8.50
C ILE A 46 -2.00 -6.09 -9.18
N GLN A 47 -1.41 -4.92 -9.33
CA GLN A 47 -0.06 -4.77 -9.86
C GLN A 47 0.96 -4.79 -8.73
N VAL A 48 2.17 -5.28 -9.02
CA VAL A 48 3.30 -5.25 -8.08
C VAL A 48 4.45 -4.54 -8.76
N LYS A 49 4.79 -3.37 -8.23
CA LYS A 49 5.81 -2.47 -8.77
C LYS A 49 6.88 -2.15 -7.75
N ASP A 50 7.97 -1.63 -8.25
CA ASP A 50 9.02 -1.09 -7.41
C ASP A 50 8.60 0.28 -6.87
N ASN A 51 8.87 0.56 -5.60
CA ASN A 51 8.48 1.84 -5.00
C ASN A 51 9.13 3.07 -5.67
N LYS A 52 10.23 2.90 -6.42
CA LYS A 52 10.78 4.00 -7.21
C LYS A 52 9.81 4.52 -8.29
N ASP A 53 8.88 3.67 -8.74
CA ASP A 53 7.94 3.98 -9.82
C ASP A 53 6.67 4.68 -9.26
N TRP A 54 6.45 4.64 -7.94
CA TRP A 54 5.27 5.19 -7.27
C TRP A 54 5.05 6.67 -7.55
N LEU A 55 6.10 7.49 -7.46
CA LEU A 55 5.98 8.93 -7.65
C LEU A 55 5.49 9.27 -9.07
N ALA A 56 6.02 8.57 -10.07
CA ALA A 56 5.60 8.74 -11.46
C ALA A 56 4.14 8.33 -11.64
N ASP A 57 3.72 7.20 -11.05
CA ASP A 57 2.35 6.70 -11.12
C ASP A 57 1.34 7.64 -10.42
N VAL A 58 1.70 8.22 -9.27
CA VAL A 58 0.86 9.20 -8.54
C VAL A 58 0.75 10.51 -9.32
N LEU A 59 1.87 11.04 -9.83
CA LEU A 59 1.88 12.24 -10.66
C LEU A 59 0.99 12.04 -11.90
N TYR A 60 1.11 10.88 -12.54
CA TYR A 60 0.32 10.54 -13.71
C TYR A 60 -1.17 10.43 -13.37
N SER A 61 -1.53 9.74 -12.28
CA SER A 61 -2.93 9.60 -11.85
C SER A 61 -3.56 10.95 -11.52
N ARG A 62 -2.86 11.83 -10.79
CA ARG A 62 -3.34 13.19 -10.50
C ARG A 62 -3.50 14.04 -11.75
N ALA A 63 -2.57 13.96 -12.69
CA ALA A 63 -2.68 14.67 -13.95
C ALA A 63 -3.91 14.18 -14.74
N GLN A 64 -4.20 12.87 -14.74
CA GLN A 64 -5.40 12.32 -15.35
C GLN A 64 -6.68 12.81 -14.68
N GLU A 65 -6.77 12.76 -13.35
CA GLU A 65 -7.93 13.25 -12.59
C GLU A 65 -8.19 14.73 -12.87
N ASN A 66 -7.14 15.56 -12.85
CA ASN A 66 -7.24 16.98 -13.16
C ASN A 66 -7.74 17.22 -14.60
N ALA A 67 -7.21 16.48 -15.58
CA ALA A 67 -7.64 16.57 -16.96
C ALA A 67 -9.13 16.20 -17.13
N ILE A 68 -9.56 15.11 -16.49
CA ILE A 68 -10.95 14.64 -16.51
C ILE A 68 -11.87 15.68 -15.87
N ASN A 69 -11.54 16.15 -14.67
CA ASN A 69 -12.34 17.13 -13.94
C ASN A 69 -12.46 18.45 -14.71
N ASN A 70 -11.37 18.93 -15.32
CA ASN A 70 -11.37 20.14 -16.14
C ASN A 70 -12.20 19.98 -17.42
N ALA A 71 -12.15 18.82 -18.07
CA ALA A 71 -12.96 18.57 -19.26
C ALA A 71 -14.45 18.43 -18.92
N TRP A 72 -14.78 17.72 -17.83
CA TRP A 72 -16.16 17.53 -17.38
C TRP A 72 -16.81 18.81 -16.89
N THR A 73 -16.09 19.66 -16.16
CA THR A 73 -16.58 21.00 -15.77
C THR A 73 -16.89 21.88 -16.99
N GLN A 74 -16.26 21.59 -18.13
CA GLN A 74 -16.50 22.26 -19.41
C GLN A 74 -17.49 21.50 -20.31
N GLY A 75 -18.13 20.43 -19.82
CA GLY A 75 -19.12 19.65 -20.55
C GLY A 75 -18.56 18.88 -21.76
N ARG A 76 -17.25 18.58 -21.76
CA ARG A 76 -16.57 17.91 -22.88
C ARG A 76 -15.79 16.68 -22.42
N ILE A 77 -15.38 15.87 -23.39
CA ILE A 77 -14.50 14.72 -23.19
C ILE A 77 -13.04 15.21 -23.10
N PRO A 78 -12.22 14.70 -22.18
CA PRO A 78 -10.80 15.06 -22.10
C PRO A 78 -10.04 14.64 -23.36
N THR A 79 -9.15 15.51 -23.80
CA THR A 79 -8.28 15.35 -24.98
C THR A 79 -6.83 15.09 -24.54
N GLU A 80 -5.98 14.60 -25.44
CA GLU A 80 -4.54 14.44 -25.16
C GLU A 80 -3.87 15.74 -24.68
N LEU A 81 -4.34 16.88 -25.18
CA LEU A 81 -3.82 18.20 -24.80
C LEU A 81 -4.16 18.53 -23.34
N ASP A 82 -5.32 18.09 -22.82
CA ASP A 82 -5.70 18.31 -21.43
C ASP A 82 -4.83 17.50 -20.48
N TYR A 83 -4.49 16.26 -20.85
CA TYR A 83 -3.58 15.43 -20.09
C TYR A 83 -2.17 16.05 -20.05
N LEU A 84 -1.65 16.51 -21.20
CA LEU A 84 -0.37 17.22 -21.28
C LEU A 84 -0.38 18.52 -20.46
N ALA A 85 -1.43 19.32 -20.57
CA ALA A 85 -1.57 20.58 -19.84
C ALA A 85 -1.72 20.39 -18.32
N SER A 86 -2.17 19.21 -17.88
CA SER A 86 -2.31 18.88 -16.46
C SER A 86 -0.98 18.55 -15.77
N PHE A 87 0.10 18.29 -16.53
CA PHE A 87 1.47 18.18 -16.01
C PHE A 87 2.14 19.55 -15.86
N THR A 88 1.57 20.41 -15.01
CA THR A 88 2.17 21.73 -14.75
C THR A 88 3.32 21.64 -13.74
N ILE A 89 4.22 22.63 -13.76
CA ILE A 89 5.21 22.83 -12.69
C ILE A 89 4.51 22.95 -11.34
N ALA A 90 3.35 23.62 -11.26
CA ALA A 90 2.58 23.74 -10.03
C ALA A 90 2.10 22.38 -9.50
N SER A 91 1.54 21.52 -10.36
CA SER A 91 1.12 20.16 -9.96
C SER A 91 2.30 19.29 -9.53
N THR A 92 3.44 19.42 -10.21
CA THR A 92 4.68 18.75 -9.85
C THR A 92 5.21 19.27 -8.52
N VAL A 93 5.19 20.58 -8.28
CA VAL A 93 5.62 21.22 -7.04
C VAL A 93 4.69 20.89 -5.89
N GLU A 94 3.37 20.79 -6.09
CA GLU A 94 2.42 20.40 -5.05
C GLU A 94 2.67 18.96 -4.59
N VAL A 95 2.88 18.03 -5.53
CA VAL A 95 3.30 16.67 -5.21
C VAL A 95 4.66 16.68 -4.52
N LEU A 96 5.66 17.42 -5.04
CA LEU A 96 6.99 17.53 -4.42
C LEU A 96 6.98 18.28 -3.06
N ALA A 97 5.99 19.11 -2.78
CA ALA A 97 5.81 19.83 -1.51
C ALA A 97 5.05 19.00 -0.48
N THR A 98 4.29 17.98 -0.89
CA THR A 98 3.81 16.90 -0.01
C THR A 98 4.89 15.83 0.27
N VAL A 99 6.01 15.91 -0.44
CA VAL A 99 7.17 15.00 -0.42
C VAL A 99 8.30 15.30 0.60
N PRO A 100 8.30 16.35 1.47
CA PRO A 100 9.32 16.51 2.52
C PRO A 100 9.35 15.39 3.57
N ILE A 101 8.23 14.70 3.82
CA ILE A 101 8.18 13.47 4.64
C ILE A 101 8.67 12.24 3.83
N TRP A 102 8.55 12.30 2.50
CA TRP A 102 8.85 11.20 1.58
C TRP A 102 10.34 10.94 1.45
N LEU A 103 11.21 11.95 1.48
CA LEU A 103 12.66 11.71 1.48
C LEU A 103 13.05 10.95 2.76
N TYR A 104 12.44 11.29 3.90
CA TYR A 104 12.67 10.62 5.18
C TYR A 104 12.13 9.18 5.20
N ASN A 105 10.91 8.93 4.72
CA ASN A 105 10.33 7.58 4.65
C ASN A 105 10.95 6.68 3.57
N THR A 106 11.46 7.25 2.47
CA THR A 106 12.16 6.51 1.41
C THR A 106 13.60 6.18 1.80
N LEU A 107 14.23 7.03 2.63
CA LEU A 107 15.52 6.74 3.28
C LEU A 107 15.37 5.73 4.43
N ALA A 108 14.24 5.77 5.15
CA ALA A 108 14.02 4.93 6.31
C ALA A 108 13.45 3.54 6.00
N GLY A 109 12.75 3.35 4.85
CA GLY A 109 12.22 2.10 4.28
C GLY A 109 11.67 1.08 5.28
N ALA A 110 10.43 0.64 5.15
CA ALA A 110 10.03 -0.61 5.79
C ALA A 110 8.85 -1.23 5.06
N ASP A 111 7.80 -0.43 4.87
CA ASP A 111 6.48 -1.00 4.59
C ASP A 111 6.09 -0.90 3.12
N PHE A 112 5.30 -1.88 2.68
CA PHE A 112 4.69 -1.87 1.37
C PHE A 112 3.71 -0.69 1.27
N ARG A 113 3.32 -0.34 0.04
CA ARG A 113 2.33 0.72 -0.15
C ARG A 113 1.29 0.32 -1.16
N HIS A 114 0.04 0.67 -0.88
CA HIS A 114 -1.06 0.54 -1.81
C HIS A 114 -1.36 1.89 -2.49
N HIS A 115 -1.50 1.89 -3.81
CA HIS A 115 -2.12 2.99 -4.55
C HIS A 115 -2.77 2.48 -5.84
N ASN A 116 -4.06 2.75 -6.03
CA ASN A 116 -4.81 2.43 -7.25
C ASN A 116 -4.62 0.99 -7.75
N ASN A 117 -4.83 0.00 -6.87
CA ASN A 117 -4.62 -1.44 -7.13
C ASN A 117 -3.16 -1.85 -7.37
N THR A 118 -2.18 -1.03 -6.96
CA THR A 118 -0.76 -1.36 -7.08
C THR A 118 -0.12 -1.46 -5.71
N ILE A 119 0.58 -2.57 -5.47
CA ILE A 119 1.46 -2.79 -4.32
C ILE A 119 2.87 -2.37 -4.72
N TYR A 120 3.38 -1.33 -4.06
CA TYR A 120 4.73 -0.83 -4.24
C TYR A 120 5.64 -1.40 -3.18
N VAL A 121 6.69 -2.08 -3.63
CA VAL A 121 7.65 -2.75 -2.75
C VAL A 121 8.87 -1.83 -2.55
N PRO A 122 9.19 -1.41 -1.31
CA PRO A 122 10.34 -0.56 -1.07
C PRO A 122 11.63 -1.36 -1.18
N PHE A 123 12.61 -0.79 -1.88
CA PHE A 123 13.99 -1.25 -1.92
C PHE A 123 14.88 -0.12 -1.42
N TYR A 124 15.55 -0.31 -0.28
CA TYR A 124 16.41 0.70 0.32
C TYR A 124 17.47 1.21 -0.67
N PHE A 125 17.66 2.53 -0.68
CA PHE A 125 18.79 3.19 -1.33
C PHE A 125 20.07 3.08 -0.48
N MET A 126 19.92 2.82 0.82
CA MET A 126 20.98 2.83 1.81
C MET A 126 20.93 1.57 2.69
N ASN A 127 21.36 0.41 2.16
CA ASN A 127 21.53 -0.79 2.96
C ASN A 127 23.00 -1.18 3.11
N LYS A 128 23.44 -1.30 4.37
CA LYS A 128 24.70 -1.96 4.77
C LYS A 128 24.64 -3.40 4.26
N PHE A 129 25.46 -3.70 3.25
CA PHE A 129 25.74 -5.03 2.67
C PHE A 129 24.60 -6.07 2.61
N MET A 130 24.09 -6.24 1.39
CA MET A 130 23.63 -7.47 0.71
C MET A 130 23.35 -8.73 1.56
N ASP A 131 22.11 -9.23 1.42
CA ASP A 131 21.58 -10.56 1.78
C ASP A 131 20.90 -10.75 3.14
N ILE A 132 21.25 -9.97 4.17
CA ILE A 132 20.64 -10.17 5.49
C ILE A 132 19.18 -9.67 5.53
N ASP A 133 18.82 -8.64 4.75
CA ASP A 133 17.50 -8.02 4.78
C ASP A 133 16.40 -8.81 4.01
N PHE A 134 16.71 -9.40 2.85
CA PHE A 134 15.66 -10.09 2.07
C PHE A 134 15.18 -11.39 2.69
N LYS A 135 16.03 -12.11 3.43
CA LYS A 135 15.64 -13.35 4.10
C LYS A 135 14.68 -13.03 5.25
N GLU A 136 14.99 -12.02 6.05
CA GLU A 136 14.10 -11.53 7.12
C GLU A 136 12.81 -10.93 6.56
N ARG A 137 12.89 -10.06 5.55
CA ARG A 137 11.70 -9.53 4.86
C ARG A 137 10.85 -10.61 4.19
N SER A 138 11.45 -11.72 3.75
CA SER A 138 10.70 -12.85 3.21
C SER A 138 9.88 -13.58 4.28
N LYS A 139 10.24 -13.49 5.58
CA LYS A 139 9.45 -14.07 6.67
C LYS A 139 8.13 -13.34 6.88
N HIS A 140 8.15 -12.02 6.76
CA HIS A 140 6.97 -11.15 6.92
C HIS A 140 6.26 -10.84 5.60
N LEU A 141 6.67 -11.48 4.50
CA LEU A 141 6.13 -11.19 3.17
C LEU A 141 4.62 -11.50 3.09
N ASP A 142 4.19 -12.57 3.73
CA ASP A 142 2.79 -12.99 3.71
C ASP A 142 1.91 -11.99 4.45
N TYR A 143 2.38 -11.53 5.61
CA TYR A 143 1.75 -10.45 6.38
C TYR A 143 1.60 -9.19 5.53
N GLY A 144 2.71 -8.70 4.96
CA GLY A 144 2.70 -7.48 4.15
C GLY A 144 1.77 -7.59 2.94
N VAL A 145 1.76 -8.73 2.25
CA VAL A 145 0.87 -8.92 1.09
C VAL A 145 -0.61 -8.93 1.50
N VAL A 146 -0.97 -9.61 2.60
CA VAL A 146 -2.36 -9.63 3.07
C VAL A 146 -2.79 -8.25 3.57
N HIS A 147 -1.90 -7.50 4.22
CA HIS A 147 -2.15 -6.12 4.66
C HIS A 147 -2.48 -5.21 3.47
N GLU A 148 -1.64 -5.22 2.43
CA GLU A 148 -1.88 -4.40 1.24
C GLU A 148 -3.10 -4.83 0.43
N LEU A 149 -3.39 -6.14 0.34
CA LEU A 149 -4.62 -6.62 -0.28
C LEU A 149 -5.87 -6.20 0.52
N SER A 150 -5.74 -6.03 1.84
CA SER A 150 -6.81 -5.52 2.68
C SER A 150 -7.07 -4.03 2.41
N HIS A 151 -6.06 -3.23 2.06
CA HIS A 151 -6.29 -1.89 1.53
C HIS A 151 -7.06 -1.91 0.20
N SER A 152 -6.72 -2.81 -0.72
CA SER A 152 -7.51 -2.99 -1.95
C SER A 152 -8.97 -3.38 -1.65
N LEU A 153 -9.19 -4.21 -0.63
CA LEU A 153 -10.53 -4.58 -0.18
C LEU A 153 -11.30 -3.37 0.38
N TRP A 154 -10.65 -2.53 1.19
CA TRP A 154 -11.22 -1.28 1.68
C TRP A 154 -11.73 -0.42 0.51
N ASP A 155 -10.90 -0.18 -0.50
CA ASP A 155 -11.24 0.68 -1.64
C ASP A 155 -12.44 0.13 -2.43
N LYS A 156 -12.57 -1.20 -2.56
CA LYS A 156 -13.74 -1.83 -3.20
C LYS A 156 -15.01 -1.68 -2.38
N ILE A 157 -14.91 -1.79 -1.07
CA ILE A 157 -16.07 -1.67 -0.19
C ILE A 157 -16.52 -0.21 -0.08
N SER A 158 -15.58 0.73 0.08
CA SER A 158 -15.86 2.15 0.31
C SER A 158 -16.48 2.85 -0.91
N GLY A 159 -16.35 2.27 -2.11
CA GLY A 159 -16.95 2.80 -3.33
C GLY A 159 -16.40 4.16 -3.75
N ASN A 160 -15.12 4.42 -3.47
CA ASN A 160 -14.45 5.72 -3.66
C ASN A 160 -15.00 6.85 -2.77
N SER A 161 -15.60 6.53 -1.62
CA SER A 161 -15.89 7.56 -0.61
C SER A 161 -14.58 8.14 -0.04
N VAL A 162 -14.64 9.42 0.36
CA VAL A 162 -13.53 10.25 0.89
C VAL A 162 -12.43 9.46 1.60
N ASP A 163 -11.17 9.79 1.28
CA ASP A 163 -9.97 9.20 1.90
C ASP A 163 -10.15 9.04 3.42
N PRO A 164 -10.11 7.81 3.94
CA PRO A 164 -10.25 7.57 5.37
C PRO A 164 -9.11 8.21 6.15
N SER A 165 -9.36 8.50 7.43
CA SER A 165 -8.24 8.81 8.30
C SER A 165 -7.29 7.61 8.34
N ARG A 166 -5.98 7.89 8.40
CA ARG A 166 -4.93 6.85 8.45
C ARG A 166 -5.20 5.81 9.54
N LEU A 167 -5.79 6.24 10.66
CA LEU A 167 -6.20 5.37 11.76
C LEU A 167 -7.13 4.24 11.30
N TRP A 168 -8.20 4.56 10.57
CA TRP A 168 -9.15 3.57 10.10
C TRP A 168 -8.58 2.70 8.97
N PHE A 169 -7.84 3.32 8.04
CA PHE A 169 -7.30 2.63 6.88
C PHE A 169 -6.25 1.57 7.27
N GLU A 170 -5.27 1.96 8.08
CA GLU A 170 -4.22 1.06 8.57
C GLU A 170 -4.78 0.06 9.58
N GLY A 171 -5.66 0.53 10.48
CA GLY A 171 -6.31 -0.33 11.48
C GLY A 171 -7.14 -1.45 10.86
N PHE A 172 -7.89 -1.16 9.79
CA PHE A 172 -8.63 -2.16 9.04
C PHE A 172 -7.71 -3.20 8.40
N ALA A 173 -6.64 -2.76 7.74
CA ALA A 173 -5.70 -3.67 7.10
C ALA A 173 -4.96 -4.57 8.12
N THR A 174 -4.56 -4.02 9.26
CA THR A 174 -3.97 -4.79 10.36
C THR A 174 -4.97 -5.79 10.94
N TYR A 175 -6.21 -5.36 11.23
CA TYR A 175 -7.24 -6.28 11.72
C TYR A 175 -7.51 -7.41 10.73
N CYS A 176 -7.61 -7.07 9.44
CA CYS A 176 -7.85 -8.07 8.41
C CYS A 176 -6.74 -9.11 8.36
N THR A 177 -5.49 -8.66 8.46
CA THR A 177 -4.30 -9.52 8.38
C THR A 177 -4.18 -10.47 9.59
N GLU A 178 -4.46 -9.97 10.79
CA GLU A 178 -4.19 -10.71 12.04
C GLU A 178 -5.39 -11.51 12.53
N CYS A 179 -6.60 -11.07 12.20
CA CYS A 179 -7.82 -11.62 12.78
C CYS A 179 -8.75 -12.15 11.69
N PHE A 180 -9.05 -11.36 10.66
CA PHE A 180 -10.08 -11.72 9.70
C PHE A 180 -9.66 -12.83 8.73
N PHE A 181 -8.42 -12.75 8.23
CA PHE A 181 -7.80 -13.65 7.24
C PHE A 181 -6.71 -14.55 7.82
N THR A 182 -6.59 -14.64 9.15
CA THR A 182 -5.57 -15.44 9.82
C THR A 182 -5.56 -16.90 9.36
N ASP A 183 -6.73 -17.45 9.02
CA ASP A 183 -6.89 -18.82 8.54
C ASP A 183 -6.44 -19.04 7.09
N LEU A 184 -6.15 -17.97 6.33
CA LEU A 184 -5.63 -18.06 4.97
C LEU A 184 -4.12 -18.31 4.93
N PHE A 185 -3.43 -18.05 6.04
CA PHE A 185 -1.98 -18.20 6.15
C PHE A 185 -1.57 -19.68 6.17
N PRO A 186 -0.46 -20.05 5.48
CA PRO A 186 0.14 -21.37 5.64
C PRO A 186 0.47 -21.69 7.11
N PRO A 187 0.37 -22.97 7.54
CA PRO A 187 0.74 -23.36 8.89
C PRO A 187 2.17 -22.96 9.28
N GLY A 188 2.35 -22.46 10.50
CA GLY A 188 3.67 -22.10 11.05
C GLY A 188 4.19 -20.71 10.66
N ILE A 189 3.36 -19.87 10.05
CA ILE A 189 3.67 -18.46 9.81
C ILE A 189 3.06 -17.62 10.92
N GLU A 190 3.89 -16.86 11.63
CA GLU A 190 3.44 -15.84 12.57
C GLU A 190 2.93 -14.60 11.80
N ASN A 191 1.72 -14.15 12.13
CA ASN A 191 1.08 -12.97 11.58
C ASN A 191 0.86 -11.92 12.68
N THR A 192 1.94 -11.34 13.22
CA THR A 192 1.87 -10.37 14.33
C THR A 192 2.24 -8.96 13.91
N SER A 193 1.61 -7.97 14.56
CA SER A 193 1.88 -6.53 14.45
C SER A 193 3.11 -6.07 15.23
N ASP A 194 4.00 -6.98 15.66
CA ASP A 194 5.05 -6.61 16.61
C ASP A 194 5.96 -5.53 16.04
N GLY A 195 5.99 -4.37 16.72
CA GLY A 195 6.76 -3.19 16.30
C GLY A 195 6.04 -2.25 15.32
N LEU A 196 4.76 -2.45 15.00
CA LEU A 196 3.99 -1.50 14.21
C LEU A 196 3.78 -0.16 14.94
N PRO A 197 3.68 0.97 14.20
CA PRO A 197 3.39 2.27 14.80
C PRO A 197 2.05 2.27 15.57
N SER A 198 1.94 3.11 16.60
CA SER A 198 0.76 3.16 17.48
C SER A 198 -0.57 3.35 16.73
N VAL A 199 -0.56 4.08 15.60
CA VAL A 199 -1.75 4.30 14.77
C VAL A 199 -2.35 3.00 14.21
N TYR A 200 -1.52 1.99 13.93
CA TYR A 200 -1.98 0.69 13.43
C TYR A 200 -2.69 -0.07 14.55
N ILE A 201 -2.06 -0.12 15.73
CA ILE A 201 -2.58 -0.81 16.91
C ILE A 201 -3.88 -0.15 17.40
N GLU A 202 -3.91 1.18 17.48
CA GLU A 202 -5.10 1.92 17.90
C GLU A 202 -6.26 1.76 16.89
N GLY A 203 -5.95 1.85 15.59
CA GLY A 203 -6.91 1.61 14.53
C GLY A 203 -7.49 0.19 14.60
N LYS A 204 -6.63 -0.82 14.74
CA LYS A 204 -7.03 -2.23 14.89
C LYS A 204 -8.00 -2.40 16.06
N ARG A 205 -7.70 -1.82 17.22
CA ARG A 205 -8.57 -1.89 18.42
C ARG A 205 -9.96 -1.29 18.18
N LYS A 206 -10.06 -0.22 17.38
CA LYS A 206 -11.36 0.34 16.97
C LYS A 206 -12.16 -0.68 16.15
N ILE A 207 -11.51 -1.36 15.20
CA ILE A 207 -12.15 -2.42 14.41
C ILE A 207 -12.57 -3.60 15.30
N GLU A 208 -11.69 -4.05 16.20
CA GLU A 208 -11.99 -5.11 17.18
C GLU A 208 -13.24 -4.77 18.01
N THR A 209 -13.31 -3.54 18.55
CA THR A 209 -14.46 -3.06 19.32
C THR A 209 -15.76 -3.13 18.51
N LEU A 210 -15.72 -2.79 17.21
CA LEU A 210 -16.89 -2.88 16.34
C LEU A 210 -17.28 -4.34 16.08
N VAL A 211 -16.31 -5.22 15.86
CA VAL A 211 -16.56 -6.66 15.65
C VAL A 211 -17.12 -7.32 16.91
N GLU A 212 -16.61 -6.99 18.08
CA GLU A 212 -17.17 -7.46 19.37
C GLU A 212 -18.62 -7.03 19.55
N ARG A 213 -18.96 -5.81 19.11
CA ARG A 213 -20.30 -5.24 19.27
C ARG A 213 -21.31 -5.73 18.23
N TYR A 214 -20.90 -5.89 16.97
CA TYR A 214 -21.80 -6.10 15.84
C TYR A 214 -21.63 -7.45 15.12
N GLY A 215 -20.65 -8.27 15.53
CA GLY A 215 -20.31 -9.52 14.86
C GLY A 215 -19.20 -9.35 13.80
N LYS A 216 -18.62 -10.46 13.35
CA LYS A 216 -17.47 -10.48 12.43
C LYS A 216 -17.84 -9.97 11.02
N GLU A 217 -19.12 -10.02 10.67
CA GLU A 217 -19.68 -9.61 9.39
C GLU A 217 -19.54 -8.09 9.17
N ILE A 218 -19.55 -7.29 10.24
CA ILE A 218 -19.44 -5.83 10.18
C ILE A 218 -18.18 -5.35 9.48
N VAL A 219 -17.12 -6.18 9.44
CA VAL A 219 -15.85 -5.87 8.76
C VAL A 219 -16.10 -5.46 7.31
N LEU A 220 -17.04 -6.09 6.61
CA LEU A 220 -17.34 -5.78 5.21
C LEU A 220 -18.24 -4.54 5.02
N GLU A 221 -18.64 -3.91 6.12
CA GLU A 221 -19.45 -2.69 6.14
C GLU A 221 -18.64 -1.48 6.60
N ILE A 222 -17.70 -1.67 7.54
CA ILE A 222 -16.87 -0.59 8.13
C ILE A 222 -16.35 0.41 7.10
N PRO A 223 -15.74 0.01 5.96
CA PRO A 223 -15.23 0.98 4.99
C PRO A 223 -16.28 1.95 4.42
N LYS A 224 -17.57 1.62 4.47
CA LYS A 224 -18.68 2.50 4.05
C LYS A 224 -19.15 3.43 5.17
N ILE A 225 -19.12 2.95 6.41
CA ILE A 225 -19.77 3.60 7.56
C ILE A 225 -18.80 4.13 8.62
N TRP A 226 -17.48 4.10 8.35
CA TRP A 226 -16.45 4.42 9.35
C TRP A 226 -16.60 5.81 10.00
N LYS A 227 -17.24 6.78 9.31
CA LYS A 227 -17.48 8.13 9.83
C LYS A 227 -18.54 8.19 10.94
N GLU A 228 -19.28 7.11 11.14
CA GLU A 228 -20.31 6.99 12.19
C GLU A 228 -19.70 6.62 13.56
N PHE A 229 -18.38 6.42 13.64
CA PHE A 229 -17.66 5.89 14.81
C PHE A 229 -16.44 6.72 15.26
#